data_AF-A0A250XIG3-F1
#
_entry.id   AF-A0A250XIG3-F1
#
_cell.length_a   1.000
_cell.length_b   1.000
_cell.length_c   1.000
_cell.angle_alpha   90.00
_cell.angle_beta   90.00
_cell.angle_gamma   90.00
#
_symmetry.space_group_name_H-M   'P 1'
#
loop_
_entity.id
_entity.type
_entity.pdbx_description
1 polymer ?
#
loop_
_entity_poly.entity_id
_entity_poly.type
_entity_poly.pdbx_seq_one_letter_code
_entity_poly.pdbx_strand_id
1 'polypeptide(L)'
;MNLQLRVCIKYLLSSVCVLFSFAFNSVADSSSLKIYVYDLPRWKNSSTFGDSSNFEDISDSDYGLDQIFPEVLKNSTYVTTKPEEADYFFADAWIFWPHALNHMDDILLDIRAFGPWFDRKNGSDHIFVITADQGRCQYEEKEGRKPHHAVRNSIFIQHYGGSLHSNDFFNEDLTKRWGGELDRLMTMTEALRSRDGCTAPNIRCTEDVYGRLTPFLCHIPYQDIVVPPAVFERRPPHPCLHCHFGVHNEMAWKTPYTHPELISPSHTRDTLLFHAGHALFQKDNGFYSLGARQNMIEMFGRGQKPGYELAEEPLGSNYWTKLLKSKFCLGTTGTGWGSRFKVALVHGCIPVIMMDGVKNEFEEQLPLMEYTVRIPGYMAYRTPQILDELVTSGRAAQMQENLKCAWRLHWWRSPHGKAFEVVMCELKRRKLELPKGRIHIDFKTCSIKCIDEIIPIVDSGNNFLSA
;
A
#
# COMPACT_ATOMS: atom_id res chain seq x y z
N MET A 1 31.57 17.24 -19.23
CA MET A 1 32.36 17.25 -20.49
C MET A 1 31.41 17.67 -21.60
N ASN A 2 31.60 18.84 -22.22
CA ASN A 2 30.68 19.35 -23.24
C ASN A 2 31.07 18.78 -24.60
N LEU A 3 30.16 18.04 -25.25
CA LEU A 3 30.34 17.59 -26.63
C LEU A 3 29.59 18.56 -27.54
N GLN A 4 30.31 19.20 -28.46
CA GLN A 4 29.69 20.01 -29.50
C GLN A 4 29.68 19.24 -30.81
N LEU A 5 28.47 18.97 -31.32
CA LEU A 5 28.28 18.40 -32.65
C LEU A 5 27.91 19.54 -33.61
N ARG A 6 28.69 19.69 -34.67
CA ARG A 6 28.44 20.66 -35.73
C ARG A 6 27.98 19.93 -36.98
N VAL A 7 26.71 20.10 -37.34
CA VAL A 7 26.14 19.52 -38.56
C VAL A 7 26.02 20.62 -39.60
N CYS A 8 26.68 20.43 -40.74
CA CYS A 8 26.70 21.39 -41.84
C CYS A 8 26.08 20.77 -43.09
N ILE A 9 25.10 21.45 -43.68
CA ILE A 9 24.52 21.07 -44.97
C ILE A 9 25.09 22.00 -46.03
N LYS A 10 25.73 21.44 -47.06
CA LYS A 10 26.25 22.19 -48.22
C LYS A 10 25.16 22.28 -49.28
N TYR A 11 24.79 23.49 -49.65
CA TYR A 11 24.10 23.76 -50.91
C TYR A 11 25.06 24.44 -51.88
N LEU A 12 24.81 24.31 -53.18
CA LEU A 12 25.73 24.55 -54.31
C LEU A 12 26.53 25.88 -54.29
N LEU A 13 26.20 26.86 -53.43
CA LEU A 13 27.00 28.08 -53.22
C LEU A 13 27.11 28.58 -51.75
N SER A 14 26.61 27.85 -50.74
CA SER A 14 26.80 28.22 -49.31
C SER A 14 26.64 27.04 -48.34
N SER A 15 27.28 27.13 -47.16
CA SER A 15 27.18 26.14 -46.08
C SER A 15 26.45 26.73 -44.88
N VAL A 16 25.36 26.09 -44.44
CA VAL A 16 24.67 26.42 -43.18
C VAL A 16 25.03 25.35 -42.16
N CYS A 17 25.56 25.76 -41.02
CA CYS A 17 25.96 24.86 -39.93
C CYS A 17 25.14 25.17 -38.67
N VAL A 18 24.55 24.13 -38.08
CA VAL A 18 23.88 24.21 -36.78
C VAL A 18 24.77 23.57 -35.72
N LEU A 19 24.97 24.28 -34.60
CA LEU A 19 25.73 23.81 -33.45
C LEU A 19 24.77 23.28 -32.39
N PHE A 20 24.86 22.00 -32.08
CA PHE A 20 24.18 21.39 -30.94
C PHE A 20 25.16 21.28 -29.77
N SER A 21 24.82 21.91 -28.65
CA SER A 21 25.57 21.79 -27.40
C SER A 21 24.80 20.87 -26.46
N PHE A 22 25.42 19.75 -26.08
CA PHE A 22 24.88 18.84 -25.07
C PHE A 22 25.67 19.01 -23.78
N ALA A 23 24.98 19.44 -22.72
CA ALA A 23 25.53 19.46 -21.37
C ALA A 23 25.37 18.08 -20.74
N PHE A 24 26.47 17.36 -20.53
CA PHE A 24 26.46 16.17 -19.68
C PHE A 24 26.62 16.61 -18.22
N ASN A 25 25.50 16.64 -17.49
CA ASN A 25 25.55 16.56 -16.04
C ASN A 25 26.17 15.21 -15.65
N SER A 26 26.94 15.17 -14.56
CA SER A 26 27.49 13.90 -14.08
C SER A 26 26.33 12.95 -13.75
N VAL A 27 26.46 11.68 -14.11
CA VAL A 27 25.45 10.65 -13.84
C VAL A 27 25.09 10.59 -12.34
N ALA A 28 26.06 10.90 -11.48
CA ALA A 28 25.91 10.95 -10.02
C ALA A 28 24.98 12.08 -9.51
N ASP A 29 24.86 13.20 -10.22
CA ASP A 29 23.98 14.30 -9.82
C ASP A 29 22.53 14.05 -10.29
N SER A 30 22.37 13.42 -11.47
CA SER A 30 21.07 13.03 -12.02
C SER A 30 20.39 11.86 -11.28
N SER A 31 21.13 11.07 -10.51
CA SER A 31 20.60 9.90 -9.81
C SER A 31 20.07 10.21 -8.40
N SER A 32 20.48 11.32 -7.78
CA SER A 32 20.04 11.66 -6.42
C SER A 32 18.59 12.16 -6.42
N LEU A 33 17.72 11.58 -5.59
CA LEU A 33 16.31 11.99 -5.48
C LEU A 33 16.18 13.17 -4.52
N LYS A 34 15.44 14.21 -4.89
CA LYS A 34 15.17 15.39 -4.06
C LYS A 34 13.68 15.67 -3.93
N ILE A 35 13.22 15.83 -2.69
CA ILE A 35 11.82 16.08 -2.34
C ILE A 35 11.72 17.37 -1.55
N TYR A 36 10.95 18.33 -2.05
CA TYR A 36 10.62 19.54 -1.30
C TYR A 36 9.38 19.27 -0.44
N VAL A 37 9.40 19.71 0.82
CA VAL A 37 8.29 19.50 1.75
C VAL A 37 7.55 20.81 1.98
N TYR A 38 6.27 20.85 1.65
CA TYR A 38 5.38 21.91 2.11
C TYR A 38 5.06 21.68 3.58
N ASP A 39 5.59 22.53 4.46
CA ASP A 39 5.21 22.50 5.88
C ASP A 39 3.84 23.16 6.05
N LEU A 40 2.83 22.34 6.35
CA LEU A 40 1.42 22.73 6.39
C LEU A 40 0.86 22.57 7.82
N PRO A 41 1.37 23.30 8.83
CA PRO A 41 1.06 23.09 10.25
C PRO A 41 -0.41 23.28 10.63
N ARG A 42 -1.13 24.14 9.91
CA ARG A 42 -2.57 24.33 10.07
C ARG A 42 -3.36 23.02 9.91
N TRP A 43 -2.84 22.11 9.11
CA TRP A 43 -3.48 20.85 8.74
C TRP A 43 -3.01 19.65 9.60
N LYS A 44 -2.31 19.91 10.72
CA LYS A 44 -1.73 18.90 11.63
C LYS A 44 -2.22 19.04 13.08
N ASN A 45 -3.46 19.50 13.31
CA ASN A 45 -3.95 19.78 14.66
C ASN A 45 -5.35 19.19 14.92
N SER A 46 -5.45 18.28 15.90
CA SER A 46 -6.68 17.61 16.35
C SER A 46 -7.71 18.50 17.07
N SER A 47 -7.37 19.73 17.48
CA SER A 47 -8.21 20.57 18.35
C SER A 47 -9.55 21.02 17.74
N THR A 48 -9.81 20.73 16.47
CA THR A 48 -11.10 20.95 15.80
C THR A 48 -12.14 19.87 16.11
N PHE A 49 -11.74 18.74 16.70
CA PHE A 49 -12.66 17.74 17.24
C PHE A 49 -12.89 18.00 18.73
N GLY A 50 -14.06 18.55 19.05
CA GLY A 50 -14.47 18.86 20.41
C GLY A 50 -14.22 17.70 21.38
N ASP A 51 -13.55 18.02 22.50
CA ASP A 51 -13.29 17.13 23.65
C ASP A 51 -12.32 15.95 23.43
N SER A 52 -11.34 16.09 22.53
CA SER A 52 -10.40 15.01 22.17
C SER A 52 -8.93 15.27 22.57
N SER A 53 -8.69 15.57 23.84
CA SER A 53 -7.32 15.74 24.41
C SER A 53 -6.41 14.49 24.33
N ASN A 54 -6.85 13.38 23.72
CA ASN A 54 -6.14 12.09 23.69
C ASN A 54 -5.78 11.58 22.28
N PHE A 55 -6.02 12.34 21.20
CA PHE A 55 -5.79 11.88 19.81
C PHE A 55 -4.61 12.56 19.09
N GLU A 56 -3.69 13.18 19.83
CA GLU A 56 -2.51 13.84 19.22
C GLU A 56 -1.54 12.85 18.55
N ASP A 57 -1.48 11.62 19.05
CA ASP A 57 -0.59 10.58 18.53
C ASP A 57 -1.39 9.42 17.91
N ILE A 58 -1.58 9.48 16.59
CA ILE A 58 -2.26 8.45 15.80
C ILE A 58 -1.27 7.47 15.16
N SER A 59 0.02 7.62 15.46
CA SER A 59 1.12 6.88 14.84
C SER A 59 1.19 5.40 15.22
N ASP A 60 0.24 4.88 16.01
CA ASP A 60 0.03 3.44 16.27
C ASP A 60 -1.34 2.95 15.79
N SER A 61 -2.06 3.76 15.03
CA SER A 61 -3.33 3.36 14.43
C SER A 61 -3.11 2.82 13.02
N ASP A 62 -4.15 2.19 12.50
CA ASP A 62 -4.26 1.84 11.09
C ASP A 62 -4.10 3.07 10.15
N TYR A 63 -4.32 4.29 10.68
CA TYR A 63 -4.21 5.56 9.98
C TYR A 63 -2.93 6.35 10.31
N GLY A 64 -1.98 5.74 11.02
CA GLY A 64 -0.79 6.43 11.53
C GLY A 64 0.22 6.90 10.48
N LEU A 65 0.03 6.53 9.21
CA LEU A 65 0.98 6.87 8.15
C LEU A 65 1.05 8.39 7.88
N ASP A 66 -0.04 9.14 8.10
CA ASP A 66 -0.07 10.60 8.01
C ASP A 66 0.96 11.27 8.94
N GLN A 67 1.36 10.61 10.04
CA GLN A 67 2.40 11.09 10.95
C GLN A 67 3.77 10.45 10.68
N ILE A 68 3.80 9.17 10.34
CA ILE A 68 5.06 8.42 10.22
C ILE A 68 5.82 8.73 8.93
N PHE A 69 5.12 8.82 7.80
CA PHE A 69 5.77 9.12 6.53
C PHE A 69 6.52 10.48 6.56
N PRO A 70 5.90 11.60 7.00
CA PRO A 70 6.63 12.87 7.10
C PRO A 70 7.79 12.83 8.10
N GLU A 71 7.65 12.13 9.23
CA GLU A 71 8.72 11.96 10.21
C GLU A 71 9.95 11.29 9.58
N VAL A 72 9.75 10.15 8.90
CA VAL A 72 10.83 9.41 8.24
C VAL A 72 11.41 10.20 7.07
N LEU A 73 10.56 10.86 6.27
CA LEU A 73 11.01 11.67 5.14
C LEU A 73 11.89 12.84 5.59
N LYS A 74 11.48 13.60 6.61
CA LYS A 74 12.22 14.77 7.12
C LYS A 74 13.57 14.39 7.74
N ASN A 75 13.69 13.18 8.27
CA ASN A 75 14.95 12.66 8.81
C ASN A 75 15.84 11.98 7.75
N SER A 76 15.40 11.91 6.49
CA SER A 76 16.15 11.30 5.39
C SER A 76 17.04 12.30 4.65
N THR A 77 17.90 11.78 3.77
CA THR A 77 18.77 12.59 2.89
C THR A 77 18.06 13.09 1.62
N TYR A 78 16.79 12.72 1.42
CA TYR A 78 16.02 13.07 0.23
C TYR A 78 15.43 14.48 0.28
N VAL A 79 15.35 15.11 1.45
CA VAL A 79 14.73 16.43 1.58
C VAL A 79 15.64 17.53 1.04
N THR A 80 15.05 18.46 0.29
CA THR A 80 15.68 19.72 -0.12
C THR A 80 14.91 20.92 0.44
N THR A 81 15.64 21.99 0.79
CA THR A 81 15.07 23.29 1.18
C THR A 81 14.77 24.18 -0.02
N LYS A 82 15.20 23.79 -1.21
CA LYS A 82 15.10 24.56 -2.45
C LYS A 82 14.11 23.89 -3.40
N PRO A 83 12.95 24.50 -3.65
CA PRO A 83 11.94 23.89 -4.50
C PRO A 83 12.37 23.79 -5.98
N GLU A 84 13.30 24.64 -6.43
CA GLU A 84 13.88 24.57 -7.78
C GLU A 84 14.75 23.34 -8.02
N GLU A 85 15.27 22.71 -6.98
CA GLU A 85 16.07 21.49 -7.04
C GLU A 85 15.23 20.22 -6.84
N ALA A 86 13.93 20.34 -6.54
CA ALA A 86 13.07 19.22 -6.22
C ALA A 86 12.58 18.45 -7.47
N ASP A 87 12.66 17.12 -7.37
CA ASP A 87 12.03 16.18 -8.31
C ASP A 87 10.55 15.96 -7.99
N TYR A 88 10.23 15.92 -6.70
CA TYR A 88 8.87 15.77 -6.18
C TYR A 88 8.61 16.77 -5.05
N PHE A 89 7.32 16.99 -4.79
CA PHE A 89 6.83 17.87 -3.74
C PHE A 89 5.92 17.07 -2.82
N PHE A 90 6.15 17.11 -1.51
CA PHE A 90 5.34 16.40 -0.53
C PHE A 90 4.54 17.38 0.32
N ALA A 91 3.23 17.15 0.45
CA ALA A 91 2.34 17.93 1.30
C ALA A 91 2.28 17.33 2.72
N ASP A 92 2.95 17.96 3.69
CA ASP A 92 2.95 17.51 5.08
C ASP A 92 1.69 17.95 5.83
N ALA A 93 0.57 17.29 5.54
CA ALA A 93 -0.76 17.54 6.11
C ALA A 93 -1.42 16.22 6.54
N TRP A 94 -2.24 16.25 7.60
CA TRP A 94 -3.07 15.11 7.99
C TRP A 94 -4.38 15.16 7.21
N ILE A 95 -4.49 14.35 6.16
CA ILE A 95 -5.54 14.52 5.15
C ILE A 95 -6.83 13.80 5.55
N PHE A 96 -6.74 12.63 6.17
CA PHE A 96 -7.90 11.80 6.50
C PHE A 96 -8.32 11.91 7.98
N TRP A 97 -7.48 11.39 8.88
CA TRP A 97 -7.73 11.27 10.31
C TRP A 97 -6.81 12.24 11.08
N PRO A 98 -7.27 12.90 12.18
CA PRO A 98 -8.54 12.78 12.89
C PRO A 98 -9.70 13.63 12.31
N HIS A 99 -9.49 14.32 11.19
CA HIS A 99 -10.38 15.40 10.73
C HIS A 99 -11.64 14.97 9.98
N ALA A 100 -11.86 13.66 9.78
CA ALA A 100 -12.93 13.17 8.91
C ALA A 100 -12.96 13.91 7.55
N LEU A 101 -11.76 14.10 6.97
CA LEU A 101 -11.42 14.76 5.68
C LEU A 101 -11.20 16.28 5.73
N ASN A 102 -9.93 16.69 5.79
CA ASN A 102 -9.56 18.05 5.39
C ASN A 102 -9.82 18.23 3.89
N HIS A 103 -10.38 19.37 3.49
CA HIS A 103 -10.71 19.62 2.08
C HIS A 103 -9.44 19.84 1.25
N MET A 104 -9.29 19.04 0.19
CA MET A 104 -8.15 19.15 -0.74
C MET A 104 -8.03 20.52 -1.39
N ASP A 105 -9.15 21.16 -1.76
CA ASP A 105 -9.13 22.53 -2.28
C ASP A 105 -8.43 23.52 -1.35
N ASP A 106 -8.72 23.47 -0.04
CA ASP A 106 -8.13 24.39 0.93
C ASP A 106 -6.63 24.12 1.15
N ILE A 107 -6.22 22.85 1.15
CA ILE A 107 -4.81 22.45 1.20
C ILE A 107 -4.08 22.91 -0.07
N LEU A 108 -4.72 22.82 -1.24
CA LEU A 108 -4.15 23.30 -2.50
C LEU A 108 -4.00 24.83 -2.54
N LEU A 109 -4.92 25.58 -1.92
CA LEU A 109 -4.77 27.02 -1.76
C LEU A 109 -3.50 27.36 -0.97
N ASP A 110 -3.28 26.67 0.15
CA ASP A 110 -2.08 26.85 0.96
C ASP A 110 -0.82 26.42 0.19
N ILE A 111 -0.84 25.31 -0.55
CA ILE A 111 0.27 24.86 -1.41
C ILE A 111 0.61 25.92 -2.48
N ARG A 112 -0.39 26.48 -3.16
CA ARG A 112 -0.19 27.52 -4.19
C ARG A 112 0.39 28.81 -3.62
N ALA A 113 0.19 29.08 -2.33
CA ALA A 113 0.81 30.22 -1.66
C ALA A 113 2.34 30.10 -1.55
N PHE A 114 2.90 28.88 -1.60
CA PHE A 114 4.36 28.67 -1.63
C PHE A 114 4.99 28.95 -2.99
N GLY A 115 4.20 28.97 -4.07
CA GLY A 115 4.69 29.29 -5.42
C GLY A 115 4.04 28.46 -6.53
N PRO A 116 4.60 28.53 -7.75
CA PRO A 116 3.96 28.00 -8.97
C PRO A 116 4.11 26.48 -9.16
N TRP A 117 4.75 25.78 -8.22
CA TRP A 117 5.24 24.42 -8.42
C TRP A 117 4.14 23.39 -8.66
N PHE A 118 2.99 23.53 -7.99
CA PHE A 118 1.82 22.68 -8.22
C PHE A 118 1.29 22.82 -9.64
N ASP A 119 0.98 24.04 -10.06
CA ASP A 119 0.33 24.31 -11.34
C ASP A 119 1.28 24.05 -12.53
N ARG A 120 2.61 24.17 -12.34
CA ARG A 120 3.65 23.87 -13.35
C ARG A 120 3.48 22.52 -14.02
N LYS A 121 3.11 21.49 -13.25
CA LYS A 121 2.89 20.12 -13.75
C LYS A 121 1.49 19.60 -13.43
N ASN A 122 0.57 20.49 -13.11
CA ASN A 122 -0.79 20.14 -12.70
C ASN A 122 -0.80 19.02 -11.62
N GLY A 123 0.09 19.15 -10.64
CA GLY A 123 0.25 18.22 -9.52
C GLY A 123 0.96 16.89 -9.83
N SER A 124 1.42 16.60 -11.05
CA SER A 124 1.95 15.26 -11.40
C SER A 124 3.22 14.83 -10.66
N ASP A 125 3.95 15.79 -10.07
CA ASP A 125 5.12 15.59 -9.20
C ASP A 125 4.80 15.82 -7.71
N HIS A 126 3.52 15.96 -7.35
CA HIS A 126 3.09 16.19 -5.97
C HIS A 126 2.60 14.91 -5.32
N ILE A 127 3.06 14.68 -4.09
CA ILE A 127 2.83 13.48 -3.29
C ILE A 127 1.90 13.84 -2.13
N PHE A 128 0.84 13.05 -1.98
CA PHE A 128 -0.10 13.11 -0.87
C PHE A 128 -0.13 11.75 -0.18
N VAL A 129 -0.05 11.75 1.15
CA VAL A 129 -0.34 10.54 1.94
C VAL A 129 -1.83 10.59 2.31
N ILE A 130 -2.54 9.50 2.03
CA ILE A 130 -3.93 9.35 2.45
C ILE A 130 -4.11 8.00 3.13
N THR A 131 -4.74 8.02 4.30
CA THR A 131 -5.01 6.80 5.06
C THR A 131 -6.48 6.40 5.02
N ALA A 132 -7.28 7.05 4.17
CA ALA A 132 -8.70 6.81 4.03
C ALA A 132 -9.06 5.37 3.62
N ASP A 133 -10.13 4.86 4.24
CA ASP A 133 -10.70 3.54 3.97
C ASP A 133 -11.15 3.30 2.53
N GLN A 134 -11.34 4.33 1.72
CA GLN A 134 -11.69 4.22 0.29
C GLN A 134 -10.61 4.78 -0.64
N GLY A 135 -9.43 5.11 -0.12
CA GLY A 135 -8.36 5.66 -0.94
C GLY A 135 -8.78 6.97 -1.61
N ARG A 136 -8.45 7.13 -2.91
CA ARG A 136 -8.81 8.34 -3.67
C ARG A 136 -10.30 8.61 -3.74
N CYS A 137 -11.11 7.56 -3.68
CA CYS A 137 -12.56 7.67 -3.77
C CYS A 137 -13.18 8.39 -2.57
N GLN A 138 -12.45 8.53 -1.47
CA GLN A 138 -12.92 9.35 -0.35
C GLN A 138 -12.85 10.86 -0.66
N TYR A 139 -12.11 11.26 -1.70
CA TYR A 139 -11.81 12.66 -2.04
C TYR A 139 -12.55 13.06 -3.32
N GLU A 140 -13.80 13.47 -3.13
CA GLU A 140 -14.68 13.99 -4.18
C GLU A 140 -14.82 15.53 -4.09
N GLU A 141 -15.16 16.18 -5.20
CA GLU A 141 -15.62 17.57 -5.22
C GLU A 141 -16.93 17.76 -4.46
N LYS A 142 -17.05 18.89 -3.76
CA LYS A 142 -18.25 19.26 -2.97
C LYS A 142 -19.54 19.27 -3.81
N GLU A 143 -19.44 19.64 -5.09
CA GLU A 143 -20.57 19.68 -6.01
C GLU A 143 -20.61 18.43 -6.91
N GLY A 144 -21.29 17.39 -6.44
CA GLY A 144 -21.75 16.30 -7.30
C GLY A 144 -20.98 14.99 -7.23
N ARG A 145 -20.21 14.74 -6.16
CA ARG A 145 -19.52 13.44 -5.96
C ARG A 145 -18.62 13.05 -7.14
N LYS A 146 -17.96 14.04 -7.72
CA LYS A 146 -17.00 13.86 -8.82
C LYS A 146 -15.59 13.71 -8.27
N PRO A 147 -14.68 13.00 -8.96
CA PRO A 147 -13.29 12.92 -8.55
C PRO A 147 -12.68 14.31 -8.47
N HIS A 148 -11.89 14.59 -7.44
CA HIS A 148 -11.28 15.90 -7.27
C HIS A 148 -10.28 16.20 -8.40
N HIS A 149 -10.73 16.93 -9.43
CA HIS A 149 -9.95 17.12 -10.66
C HIS A 149 -8.58 17.76 -10.39
N ALA A 150 -8.51 18.65 -9.40
CA ALA A 150 -7.29 19.39 -9.09
C ALA A 150 -6.13 18.51 -8.60
N VAL A 151 -6.40 17.33 -7.99
CA VAL A 151 -5.37 16.38 -7.52
C VAL A 151 -5.35 15.08 -8.33
N ARG A 152 -6.00 15.08 -9.49
CA ARG A 152 -6.15 13.88 -10.34
C ARG A 152 -4.82 13.29 -10.77
N ASN A 153 -3.83 14.14 -11.07
CA ASN A 153 -2.52 13.69 -11.57
C ASN A 153 -1.50 13.47 -10.45
N SER A 154 -1.79 13.91 -9.23
CA SER A 154 -0.88 13.78 -8.09
C SER A 154 -0.62 12.32 -7.74
N ILE A 155 0.48 12.04 -7.06
CA ILE A 155 0.86 10.72 -6.57
C ILE A 155 0.24 10.53 -5.19
N PHE A 156 -0.55 9.48 -5.01
CA PHE A 156 -1.10 9.16 -3.69
C PHE A 156 -0.39 7.94 -3.12
N ILE A 157 0.11 8.10 -1.90
CA ILE A 157 0.60 7.01 -1.04
C ILE A 157 -0.60 6.62 -0.17
N GLN A 158 -1.12 5.41 -0.35
CA GLN A 158 -2.40 5.01 0.25
C GLN A 158 -2.47 3.54 0.68
N HIS A 159 -3.44 3.20 1.52
CA HIS A 159 -3.64 1.81 1.98
C HIS A 159 -4.72 1.05 1.20
N TYR A 160 -5.74 1.72 0.65
CA TYR A 160 -6.93 1.06 0.08
C TYR A 160 -6.60 0.10 -1.06
N GLY A 161 -5.91 0.58 -2.09
CA GLY A 161 -5.57 -0.22 -3.27
C GLY A 161 -6.79 -0.75 -4.07
N GLY A 162 -8.01 -0.42 -3.68
CA GLY A 162 -9.23 -0.83 -4.36
C GLY A 162 -9.46 -0.06 -5.66
N SER A 163 -10.12 -0.71 -6.60
CA SER A 163 -10.32 -0.14 -7.94
C SER A 163 -11.62 0.65 -8.08
N LEU A 164 -12.58 0.49 -7.17
CA LEU A 164 -13.94 1.07 -7.23
C LEU A 164 -14.48 1.42 -5.83
N HIS A 165 -15.47 2.30 -5.73
CA HIS A 165 -16.01 2.71 -4.43
C HIS A 165 -16.60 1.53 -3.68
N SER A 166 -16.60 1.66 -2.35
CA SER A 166 -17.32 0.76 -1.46
C SER A 166 -18.80 0.64 -1.90
N ASN A 167 -19.51 1.77 -2.01
CA ASN A 167 -20.96 1.81 -2.25
C ASN A 167 -21.37 1.27 -3.62
N ASP A 168 -20.47 1.23 -4.59
CA ASP A 168 -20.76 0.67 -5.92
C ASP A 168 -21.01 -0.85 -5.84
N PHE A 169 -20.63 -1.50 -4.73
CA PHE A 169 -20.79 -2.95 -4.53
C PHE A 169 -21.42 -3.34 -3.19
N PHE A 170 -21.26 -2.56 -2.11
CA PHE A 170 -21.72 -2.94 -0.77
C PHE A 170 -23.21 -2.71 -0.50
N ASN A 171 -23.96 -2.03 -1.39
CA ASN A 171 -25.38 -1.69 -1.18
C ASN A 171 -26.37 -2.54 -2.01
N GLU A 172 -25.90 -3.52 -2.75
CA GLU A 172 -26.74 -4.33 -3.65
C GLU A 172 -27.22 -5.62 -2.97
N ASP A 173 -28.25 -6.29 -3.49
CA ASP A 173 -28.76 -7.55 -2.94
C ASP A 173 -28.18 -8.74 -3.72
N LEU A 174 -27.26 -9.52 -3.11
CA LEU A 174 -26.63 -10.69 -3.76
C LEU A 174 -27.65 -11.74 -4.22
N THR A 175 -28.84 -11.78 -3.63
CA THR A 175 -29.87 -12.78 -3.98
C THR A 175 -30.64 -12.40 -5.24
N LYS A 176 -30.53 -11.15 -5.72
CA LYS A 176 -31.29 -10.62 -6.86
C LYS A 176 -30.48 -10.46 -8.15
N ARG A 177 -29.17 -10.71 -8.15
CA ARG A 177 -28.30 -10.59 -9.35
C ARG A 177 -27.25 -11.71 -9.42
N TRP A 178 -26.79 -12.01 -10.64
CA TRP A 178 -25.80 -13.06 -10.91
C TRP A 178 -24.38 -12.56 -10.61
N GLY A 179 -23.58 -13.37 -9.90
CA GLY A 179 -22.27 -13.02 -9.34
C GLY A 179 -21.18 -12.50 -10.29
N GLY A 180 -21.36 -12.50 -11.61
CA GLY A 180 -20.40 -11.89 -12.54
C GLY A 180 -20.52 -10.36 -12.66
N GLU A 181 -21.73 -9.81 -12.49
CA GLU A 181 -21.98 -8.36 -12.59
C GLU A 181 -21.55 -7.58 -11.33
N LEU A 182 -21.36 -8.29 -10.21
CA LEU A 182 -20.95 -7.75 -8.92
C LEU A 182 -19.50 -8.12 -8.55
N ASP A 183 -18.85 -8.96 -9.35
CA ASP A 183 -17.43 -9.24 -9.15
C ASP A 183 -16.63 -8.01 -9.60
N ARG A 184 -16.03 -7.31 -8.62
CA ARG A 184 -15.24 -6.09 -8.85
C ARG A 184 -14.15 -6.30 -9.89
N LEU A 185 -13.51 -7.48 -9.90
CA LEU A 185 -12.43 -7.79 -10.83
C LEU A 185 -12.98 -8.00 -12.23
N MET A 186 -14.10 -8.70 -12.38
CA MET A 186 -14.76 -8.91 -13.67
C MET A 186 -15.31 -7.60 -14.23
N THR A 187 -16.03 -6.81 -13.43
CA THR A 187 -16.57 -5.50 -13.84
C THR A 187 -15.44 -4.55 -14.25
N MET A 188 -14.35 -4.50 -13.48
CA MET A 188 -13.16 -3.72 -13.84
C MET A 188 -12.47 -4.26 -15.10
N THR A 189 -12.38 -5.58 -15.25
CA THR A 189 -11.78 -6.21 -16.43
C THR A 189 -12.58 -5.87 -17.69
N GLU A 190 -13.91 -5.96 -17.63
CA GLU A 190 -14.79 -5.57 -18.74
C GLU A 190 -14.65 -4.09 -19.08
N ALA A 191 -14.55 -3.21 -18.08
CA ALA A 191 -14.33 -1.78 -18.30
C ALA A 191 -12.99 -1.46 -18.96
N LEU A 192 -11.94 -2.15 -18.56
CA LEU A 192 -10.60 -1.98 -19.13
C LEU A 192 -10.50 -2.59 -20.53
N ARG A 193 -11.30 -3.62 -20.83
CA ARG A 193 -11.37 -4.27 -22.14
C ARG A 193 -12.27 -3.51 -23.12
N SER A 194 -13.30 -2.85 -22.64
CA SER A 194 -14.21 -2.11 -23.50
C SER A 194 -13.50 -0.88 -24.09
N ARG A 195 -13.89 -0.51 -25.31
CA ARG A 195 -13.39 0.74 -25.92
C ARG A 195 -13.90 1.99 -25.19
N ASP A 196 -14.98 1.83 -24.45
CA ASP A 196 -15.60 2.84 -23.60
C ASP A 196 -15.88 2.21 -22.23
N GLY A 197 -14.92 2.32 -21.32
CA GLY A 197 -14.98 1.78 -19.96
C GLY A 197 -16.16 2.29 -19.14
N CYS A 198 -16.77 3.39 -19.58
CA CYS A 198 -17.91 4.03 -18.91
C CYS A 198 -19.27 3.45 -19.30
N THR A 199 -19.29 2.52 -20.26
CA THR A 199 -20.50 1.76 -20.60
C THR A 199 -20.71 0.54 -19.71
N ALA A 200 -19.69 0.14 -18.95
CA ALA A 200 -19.80 -0.96 -17.99
C ALA A 200 -20.74 -0.55 -16.84
N PRO A 201 -21.75 -1.38 -16.49
CA PRO A 201 -22.67 -1.08 -15.40
C PRO A 201 -21.93 -0.85 -14.07
N ASN A 202 -22.45 0.05 -13.24
CA ASN A 202 -21.96 0.32 -11.88
C ASN A 202 -20.52 0.85 -11.79
N ILE A 203 -19.96 1.33 -12.90
CA ILE A 203 -18.68 2.06 -12.91
C ILE A 203 -18.97 3.55 -12.96
N ARG A 204 -18.54 4.27 -11.93
CA ARG A 204 -18.51 5.73 -11.98
C ARG A 204 -17.44 6.17 -12.95
N CYS A 205 -17.74 7.18 -13.75
CA CYS A 205 -16.78 7.77 -14.67
C CYS A 205 -16.59 9.26 -14.43
N THR A 206 -15.41 9.74 -14.83
CA THR A 206 -15.05 11.14 -14.82
C THR A 206 -14.35 11.52 -16.11
N GLU A 207 -14.50 12.78 -16.51
CA GLU A 207 -13.68 13.34 -17.57
C GLU A 207 -12.22 13.47 -17.12
N ASP A 208 -11.29 13.06 -17.98
CA ASP A 208 -9.87 13.32 -17.82
C ASP A 208 -9.50 14.74 -18.29
N VAL A 209 -8.23 15.12 -18.17
CA VAL A 209 -7.73 16.45 -18.59
C VAL A 209 -7.89 16.74 -20.09
N TYR A 210 -8.23 15.73 -20.89
CA TYR A 210 -8.48 15.83 -22.32
C TYR A 210 -10.00 15.75 -22.65
N GLY A 211 -10.86 15.79 -21.65
CA GLY A 211 -12.32 15.69 -21.80
C GLY A 211 -12.82 14.29 -22.13
N ARG A 212 -12.02 13.24 -21.92
CA ARG A 212 -12.43 11.85 -22.17
C ARG A 212 -13.02 11.24 -20.90
N LEU A 213 -14.18 10.61 -21.02
CA LEU A 213 -14.78 9.82 -19.94
C LEU A 213 -13.89 8.59 -19.65
N THR A 214 -13.41 8.48 -18.42
CA THR A 214 -12.59 7.37 -17.93
C THR A 214 -13.15 6.80 -16.62
N PRO A 215 -13.02 5.48 -16.37
CA PRO A 215 -13.39 4.89 -15.09
C PRO A 215 -12.77 5.64 -13.92
N PHE A 216 -13.60 5.99 -12.93
CA PHE A 216 -13.13 6.55 -11.68
C PHE A 216 -12.55 5.43 -10.83
N LEU A 217 -11.23 5.49 -10.62
CA LEU A 217 -10.51 4.49 -9.85
C LEU A 217 -10.08 5.05 -8.50
N CYS A 218 -10.33 4.29 -7.44
CA CYS A 218 -9.86 4.63 -6.09
C CYS A 218 -8.34 4.41 -5.93
N HIS A 219 -7.75 3.64 -6.84
CA HIS A 219 -6.32 3.42 -7.03
C HIS A 219 -6.00 3.54 -8.52
N ILE A 220 -5.06 4.40 -8.88
CA ILE A 220 -4.59 4.55 -10.26
C ILE A 220 -3.29 3.74 -10.40
N PRO A 221 -3.28 2.63 -11.17
CA PRO A 221 -2.11 1.78 -11.29
C PRO A 221 -0.88 2.54 -11.78
N TYR A 222 0.26 2.33 -11.12
CA TYR A 222 1.55 2.99 -11.39
C TYR A 222 1.61 4.51 -11.22
N GLN A 223 0.50 5.15 -10.84
CA GLN A 223 0.49 6.54 -10.38
C GLN A 223 0.45 6.59 -8.86
N ASP A 224 -0.40 5.77 -8.24
CA ASP A 224 -0.43 5.61 -6.79
C ASP A 224 0.60 4.60 -6.31
N ILE A 225 0.86 4.62 -5.01
CA ILE A 225 1.67 3.60 -4.33
C ILE A 225 0.81 3.07 -3.18
N VAL A 226 0.41 1.81 -3.28
CA VAL A 226 -0.30 1.13 -2.18
C VAL A 226 0.74 0.66 -1.18
N VAL A 227 0.59 1.01 0.08
CA VAL A 227 1.62 0.83 1.11
C VAL A 227 1.03 0.22 2.38
N PRO A 228 1.83 -0.45 3.24
CA PRO A 228 1.32 -1.09 4.45
C PRO A 228 0.86 -0.01 5.44
N PRO A 229 -0.12 -0.30 6.32
CA PRO A 229 -0.41 0.59 7.45
C PRO A 229 0.82 0.69 8.35
N ALA A 230 0.80 1.61 9.30
CA ALA A 230 1.86 1.73 10.28
C ALA A 230 1.54 1.14 11.67
N VAL A 231 0.37 0.49 11.80
CA VAL A 231 -0.07 -0.16 13.04
C VAL A 231 0.90 -1.27 13.49
N PHE A 232 0.97 -1.49 14.81
CA PHE A 232 1.73 -2.54 15.49
C PHE A 232 3.25 -2.36 15.47
N GLU A 233 3.77 -1.18 15.10
CA GLU A 233 5.21 -0.98 14.95
C GLU A 233 5.94 -0.50 16.20
N ARG A 234 5.20 -0.24 17.27
CA ARG A 234 5.76 0.17 18.55
C ARG A 234 4.98 -0.45 19.69
N ARG A 235 5.59 -0.47 20.88
CA ARG A 235 4.87 -0.85 22.09
C ARG A 235 3.69 0.11 22.27
N PRO A 236 2.44 -0.40 22.36
CA PRO A 236 1.28 0.45 22.56
C PRO A 236 1.42 1.15 23.92
N PRO A 237 1.31 2.49 23.98
CA PRO A 237 1.39 3.21 25.24
C PRO A 237 0.14 2.95 26.12
N HIS A 238 -0.98 2.55 25.49
CA HIS A 238 -2.28 2.28 26.10
C HIS A 238 -2.95 1.12 25.33
N PRO A 239 -3.88 0.34 25.93
CA PRO A 239 -4.69 -0.61 25.18
C PRO A 239 -5.46 0.14 24.08
N CYS A 240 -5.14 -0.11 22.80
CA CYS A 240 -5.79 0.59 21.69
C CYS A 240 -7.31 0.28 21.71
N LEU A 241 -8.14 1.30 21.93
CA LEU A 241 -9.61 1.17 21.96
C LEU A 241 -10.23 1.09 20.55
N HIS A 242 -9.50 1.51 19.51
CA HIS A 242 -10.01 1.66 18.13
C HIS A 242 -9.39 0.70 17.11
N CYS A 243 -8.49 -0.17 17.53
CA CYS A 243 -7.86 -1.11 16.63
C CYS A 243 -8.78 -2.33 16.46
N HIS A 244 -9.22 -2.60 15.23
CA HIS A 244 -10.24 -3.60 14.88
C HIS A 244 -9.79 -5.08 15.11
N PHE A 245 -8.68 -5.28 15.81
CA PHE A 245 -7.96 -6.54 16.01
C PHE A 245 -8.03 -7.06 17.47
N GLY A 246 -8.74 -6.35 18.34
CA GLY A 246 -8.84 -6.65 19.77
C GLY A 246 -7.84 -5.85 20.62
N VAL A 247 -7.78 -6.15 21.92
CA VAL A 247 -6.90 -5.46 22.88
C VAL A 247 -5.44 -5.67 22.48
N HIS A 248 -4.73 -4.59 22.13
CA HIS A 248 -3.29 -4.62 21.91
C HIS A 248 -2.62 -5.01 23.23
N ASN A 249 -2.09 -6.22 23.30
CA ASN A 249 -1.29 -6.69 24.41
C ASN A 249 0.21 -6.62 24.05
N GLU A 250 1.06 -7.07 24.95
CA GLU A 250 2.52 -7.03 24.74
C GLU A 250 2.99 -7.81 23.50
N MET A 251 2.21 -8.78 23.00
CA MET A 251 2.59 -9.58 21.83
C MET A 251 2.26 -8.87 20.50
N ALA A 252 1.37 -7.89 20.49
CA ALA A 252 0.88 -7.28 19.25
C ALA A 252 1.97 -6.61 18.41
N TRP A 253 2.97 -6.01 19.05
CA TRP A 253 4.06 -5.28 18.42
C TRP A 253 5.35 -6.10 18.30
N LYS A 254 5.40 -7.29 18.91
CA LYS A 254 6.57 -8.16 18.88
C LYS A 254 6.52 -9.04 17.64
N THR A 255 7.65 -9.12 16.94
CA THR A 255 7.83 -10.00 15.80
C THR A 255 8.83 -11.11 16.12
N PRO A 256 8.60 -12.36 15.68
CA PRO A 256 9.54 -13.46 15.91
C PRO A 256 10.94 -13.24 15.33
N TYR A 257 11.10 -12.26 14.44
CA TYR A 257 12.38 -11.97 13.80
C TYR A 257 13.31 -11.08 14.64
N THR A 258 12.74 -10.34 15.59
CA THR A 258 13.49 -9.48 16.53
C THR A 258 13.30 -9.91 17.99
N HIS A 259 12.28 -10.73 18.25
CA HIS A 259 11.92 -11.28 19.55
C HIS A 259 11.93 -12.82 19.47
N PRO A 260 13.12 -13.45 19.46
CA PRO A 260 13.25 -14.90 19.31
C PRO A 260 12.57 -15.66 20.45
N GLU A 261 12.33 -15.04 21.62
CA GLU A 261 11.59 -15.65 22.72
C GLU A 261 10.13 -15.99 22.37
N LEU A 262 9.57 -15.39 21.31
CA LEU A 262 8.24 -15.74 20.80
C LEU A 262 8.19 -17.13 20.14
N ILE A 263 9.35 -17.68 19.78
CA ILE A 263 9.49 -18.98 19.12
C ILE A 263 10.41 -19.84 19.99
N SER A 264 9.86 -20.84 20.66
CA SER A 264 10.68 -21.86 21.33
C SER A 264 11.37 -22.78 20.31
N PRO A 265 12.45 -23.49 20.67
CA PRO A 265 13.03 -24.54 19.82
C PRO A 265 12.04 -25.66 19.46
N SER A 266 10.99 -25.85 20.27
CA SER A 266 9.87 -26.75 20.04
C SER A 266 8.69 -26.11 19.29
N HIS A 267 8.80 -24.85 18.89
CA HIS A 267 7.72 -24.11 18.24
C HIS A 267 7.50 -24.66 16.85
N THR A 268 6.37 -25.32 16.68
CA THR A 268 5.90 -25.83 15.40
C THR A 268 4.65 -25.04 14.98
N ARG A 269 4.60 -24.72 13.69
CA ARG A 269 3.40 -24.11 13.09
C ARG A 269 2.43 -25.21 12.74
N ASP A 270 1.63 -25.64 13.72
CA ASP A 270 0.73 -26.80 13.60
C ASP A 270 -0.60 -26.45 12.93
N THR A 271 -1.06 -25.20 13.07
CA THR A 271 -2.26 -24.73 12.40
C THR A 271 -1.93 -24.48 10.93
N LEU A 272 -2.68 -25.08 10.00
CA LEU A 272 -2.44 -24.92 8.57
C LEU A 272 -2.93 -23.55 8.10
N LEU A 273 -4.19 -23.20 8.36
CA LEU A 273 -4.76 -21.90 7.99
C LEU A 273 -5.46 -21.26 9.20
N PHE A 274 -5.17 -19.98 9.45
CA PHE A 274 -5.79 -19.22 10.54
C PHE A 274 -6.47 -17.94 10.06
N HIS A 275 -7.60 -17.63 10.68
CA HIS A 275 -8.29 -16.35 10.60
C HIS A 275 -9.08 -16.09 11.89
N ALA A 276 -9.11 -14.83 12.32
CA ALA A 276 -10.06 -14.38 13.32
C ALA A 276 -10.48 -12.92 13.11
N GLY A 277 -11.75 -12.66 13.39
CA GLY A 277 -12.37 -11.33 13.40
C GLY A 277 -13.63 -11.26 12.57
N HIS A 278 -14.44 -10.23 12.85
CA HIS A 278 -15.82 -10.12 12.38
C HIS A 278 -16.02 -10.53 10.92
N ALA A 279 -16.95 -11.45 10.69
CA ALA A 279 -17.46 -11.80 9.36
C ALA A 279 -18.81 -11.15 9.05
N LEU A 280 -19.47 -10.52 10.02
CA LEU A 280 -20.70 -9.73 9.83
C LEU A 280 -21.85 -10.42 9.06
N PHE A 281 -21.93 -11.77 9.08
CA PHE A 281 -22.86 -12.58 8.26
C PHE A 281 -24.29 -12.02 8.15
N GLN A 282 -24.84 -11.50 9.25
CA GLN A 282 -26.24 -11.03 9.32
C GLN A 282 -26.40 -9.51 9.23
N LYS A 283 -25.32 -8.73 9.41
CA LYS A 283 -25.42 -7.27 9.52
C LYS A 283 -25.43 -6.55 8.17
N ASP A 284 -24.83 -7.16 7.16
CA ASP A 284 -24.68 -6.55 5.85
C ASP A 284 -24.92 -7.54 4.72
N ASN A 285 -25.77 -8.56 4.91
CA ASN A 285 -25.99 -9.64 3.94
C ASN A 285 -24.70 -10.39 3.51
N GLY A 286 -23.65 -10.38 4.33
CA GLY A 286 -22.42 -11.14 4.09
C GLY A 286 -21.46 -10.48 3.09
N PHE A 287 -21.57 -9.17 2.88
CA PHE A 287 -20.75 -8.43 1.93
C PHE A 287 -19.39 -7.99 2.47
N TYR A 288 -19.27 -7.80 3.78
CA TYR A 288 -18.04 -7.35 4.43
C TYR A 288 -16.87 -8.24 4.01
N SER A 289 -15.67 -7.68 3.86
CA SER A 289 -14.51 -8.41 3.34
C SER A 289 -14.73 -9.01 1.95
N LEU A 290 -15.66 -8.44 1.17
CA LEU A 290 -16.06 -8.93 -0.16
C LEU A 290 -16.55 -10.39 -0.15
N GLY A 291 -17.17 -10.82 0.95
CA GLY A 291 -17.64 -12.21 1.11
C GLY A 291 -16.54 -13.23 1.41
N ALA A 292 -15.25 -12.83 1.41
CA ALA A 292 -14.13 -13.76 1.56
C ALA A 292 -14.10 -14.44 2.94
N ARG A 293 -14.35 -13.68 4.02
CA ARG A 293 -14.37 -14.24 5.39
C ARG A 293 -15.51 -15.22 5.56
N GLN A 294 -16.69 -14.85 5.08
CA GLN A 294 -17.93 -15.60 5.16
C GLN A 294 -17.78 -16.92 4.41
N ASN A 295 -17.33 -16.87 3.14
CA ASN A 295 -17.09 -18.06 2.33
C ASN A 295 -16.09 -19.01 2.99
N MET A 296 -14.96 -18.51 3.47
CA MET A 296 -13.94 -19.36 4.10
C MET A 296 -14.43 -19.99 5.41
N ILE A 297 -15.12 -19.23 6.26
CA ILE A 297 -15.69 -19.73 7.52
C ILE A 297 -16.81 -20.75 7.26
N GLU A 298 -17.66 -20.51 6.26
CA GLU A 298 -18.77 -21.40 5.92
C GLU A 298 -18.30 -22.73 5.31
N MET A 299 -17.22 -22.71 4.51
CA MET A 299 -16.68 -23.90 3.86
C MET A 299 -15.79 -24.75 4.77
N PHE A 300 -14.97 -24.10 5.61
CA PHE A 300 -13.87 -24.77 6.31
C PHE A 300 -13.78 -24.45 7.81
N GLY A 301 -14.56 -23.48 8.29
CA GLY A 301 -14.58 -23.10 9.70
C GLY A 301 -15.32 -24.10 10.57
N ARG A 302 -15.55 -23.73 11.84
CA ARG A 302 -16.40 -24.50 12.79
C ARG A 302 -16.04 -26.00 12.90
N GLY A 303 -14.75 -26.33 12.74
CA GLY A 303 -14.23 -27.70 12.80
C GLY A 303 -14.48 -28.57 11.56
N GLN A 304 -15.02 -28.01 10.46
CA GLN A 304 -15.30 -28.75 9.23
C GLN A 304 -14.03 -29.25 8.53
N LYS A 305 -12.91 -28.53 8.65
CA LYS A 305 -11.62 -28.91 8.06
C LYS A 305 -10.52 -28.97 9.12
N PRO A 306 -9.90 -30.14 9.37
CA PRO A 306 -8.75 -30.25 10.26
C PRO A 306 -7.59 -29.33 9.83
N GLY A 307 -6.96 -28.68 10.81
CA GLY A 307 -5.88 -27.72 10.60
C GLY A 307 -6.33 -26.30 10.21
N TYR A 308 -7.64 -26.06 10.06
CA TYR A 308 -8.20 -24.75 9.77
C TYR A 308 -8.84 -24.16 11.03
N GLU A 309 -8.31 -23.04 11.47
CA GLU A 309 -8.83 -22.26 12.60
C GLU A 309 -9.39 -20.93 12.09
N LEU A 310 -10.66 -20.95 11.68
CA LEU A 310 -11.35 -19.79 11.14
C LEU A 310 -12.45 -19.35 12.12
N ALA A 311 -12.21 -18.27 12.84
CA ALA A 311 -13.11 -17.69 13.82
C ALA A 311 -13.83 -16.46 13.27
N GLU A 312 -15.14 -16.39 13.50
CA GLU A 312 -15.99 -15.26 13.13
C GLU A 312 -15.75 -14.02 13.99
N GLU A 313 -15.26 -14.19 15.22
CA GLU A 313 -15.12 -13.11 16.19
C GLU A 313 -13.65 -12.91 16.59
N PRO A 314 -13.25 -11.72 17.07
CA PRO A 314 -11.89 -11.48 17.56
C PRO A 314 -11.54 -12.41 18.74
N LEU A 315 -10.32 -12.96 18.74
CA LEU A 315 -9.85 -13.89 19.77
C LEU A 315 -9.11 -13.21 20.95
N GLY A 316 -9.11 -11.87 21.00
CA GLY A 316 -8.41 -11.10 22.03
C GLY A 316 -6.92 -11.47 22.13
N SER A 317 -6.41 -11.72 23.33
CA SER A 317 -4.99 -12.02 23.57
C SER A 317 -4.50 -13.30 22.87
N ASN A 318 -5.38 -14.26 22.60
CA ASN A 318 -5.04 -15.52 21.93
C ASN A 318 -4.75 -15.34 20.44
N TYR A 319 -5.17 -14.23 19.84
CA TYR A 319 -4.98 -13.94 18.42
C TYR A 319 -3.50 -14.03 17.99
N TRP A 320 -2.62 -13.38 18.75
CA TRP A 320 -1.18 -13.32 18.46
C TRP A 320 -0.51 -14.69 18.55
N THR A 321 -0.84 -15.46 19.60
CA THR A 321 -0.35 -16.82 19.76
C THR A 321 -0.78 -17.73 18.61
N LYS A 322 -2.03 -17.59 18.14
CA LYS A 322 -2.54 -18.37 17.00
C LYS A 322 -1.88 -17.97 15.68
N LEU A 323 -1.64 -16.68 15.44
CA LEU A 323 -0.85 -16.21 14.29
C LEU A 323 0.54 -16.83 14.26
N LEU A 324 1.25 -16.82 15.40
CA LEU A 324 2.62 -17.36 15.51
C LEU A 324 2.66 -18.88 15.26
N LYS A 325 1.60 -19.61 15.59
CA LYS A 325 1.47 -21.07 15.41
C LYS A 325 0.90 -21.49 14.05
N SER A 326 0.59 -20.55 13.16
CA SER A 326 -0.08 -20.85 11.89
C SER A 326 0.88 -20.78 10.70
N LYS A 327 0.79 -21.72 9.76
CA LYS A 327 1.59 -21.69 8.52
C LYS A 327 1.09 -20.60 7.57
N PHE A 328 -0.22 -20.58 7.35
CA PHE A 328 -0.91 -19.61 6.50
C PHE A 328 -1.94 -18.82 7.30
N CYS A 329 -2.14 -17.56 6.93
CA CYS A 329 -3.14 -16.69 7.56
C CYS A 329 -3.93 -15.94 6.51
N LEU A 330 -5.25 -15.91 6.67
CA LEU A 330 -6.13 -15.31 5.69
C LEU A 330 -6.03 -13.77 5.72
N GLY A 331 -5.36 -13.23 4.69
CA GLY A 331 -5.29 -11.81 4.37
C GLY A 331 -6.55 -11.39 3.61
N THR A 332 -7.58 -11.01 4.35
CA THR A 332 -8.83 -10.45 3.80
C THR A 332 -8.90 -8.94 4.05
N THR A 333 -9.57 -8.27 3.12
CA THR A 333 -10.05 -6.89 3.29
C THR A 333 -11.04 -6.77 4.47
N GLY A 334 -11.30 -5.57 4.96
CA GLY A 334 -12.49 -5.21 5.74
C GLY A 334 -13.58 -4.60 4.85
N THR A 335 -13.96 -3.34 5.12
CA THR A 335 -14.74 -2.49 4.21
C THR A 335 -13.89 -1.90 3.07
N GLY A 336 -12.64 -2.37 2.93
CA GLY A 336 -11.68 -1.75 2.05
C GLY A 336 -10.26 -2.27 2.12
N TRP A 337 -9.41 -1.59 2.87
CA TRP A 337 -8.09 -2.10 3.21
C TRP A 337 -8.18 -3.08 4.40
N GLY A 338 -7.12 -3.85 4.67
CA GLY A 338 -7.07 -4.75 5.83
C GLY A 338 -5.65 -5.02 6.32
N SER A 339 -5.35 -4.65 7.58
CA SER A 339 -4.02 -4.89 8.18
C SER A 339 -3.65 -6.36 8.37
N ARG A 340 -4.59 -7.28 8.12
CA ARG A 340 -4.38 -8.74 8.26
C ARG A 340 -3.22 -9.24 7.39
N PHE A 341 -3.01 -8.64 6.22
CA PHE A 341 -1.87 -8.96 5.37
C PHE A 341 -0.55 -8.66 6.10
N LYS A 342 -0.35 -7.39 6.51
CA LYS A 342 0.82 -6.97 7.29
C LYS A 342 0.99 -7.82 8.54
N VAL A 343 -0.07 -7.96 9.33
CA VAL A 343 -0.05 -8.67 10.61
C VAL A 343 0.40 -10.13 10.45
N ALA A 344 -0.14 -10.84 9.45
CA ALA A 344 0.30 -12.20 9.17
C ALA A 344 1.79 -12.25 8.87
N LEU A 345 2.23 -11.39 7.96
CA LEU A 345 3.59 -11.32 7.44
C LEU A 345 4.62 -11.01 8.54
N VAL A 346 4.37 -9.99 9.38
CA VAL A 346 5.28 -9.60 10.47
C VAL A 346 5.31 -10.60 11.62
N HIS A 347 4.33 -11.51 11.72
CA HIS A 347 4.31 -12.64 12.68
C HIS A 347 4.75 -13.98 12.04
N GLY A 348 5.25 -13.94 10.80
CA GLY A 348 5.77 -15.10 10.06
C GLY A 348 4.74 -16.12 9.59
N CYS A 349 3.47 -15.72 9.58
CA CYS A 349 2.41 -16.46 8.95
C CYS A 349 2.31 -16.05 7.47
N ILE A 350 2.34 -17.01 6.53
CA ILE A 350 2.28 -16.71 5.10
C ILE A 350 0.89 -16.11 4.78
N PRO A 351 0.82 -14.87 4.28
CA PRO A 351 -0.46 -14.27 3.93
C PRO A 351 -1.12 -15.00 2.76
N VAL A 352 -2.38 -15.39 2.94
CA VAL A 352 -3.28 -15.86 1.88
C VAL A 352 -4.20 -14.71 1.52
N ILE A 353 -3.85 -13.99 0.46
CA ILE A 353 -4.59 -12.85 -0.07
C ILE A 353 -5.87 -13.36 -0.73
N MET A 354 -7.01 -12.93 -0.19
CA MET A 354 -8.32 -13.11 -0.80
C MET A 354 -9.04 -11.75 -0.79
N MET A 355 -8.67 -10.89 -1.74
CA MET A 355 -9.10 -9.49 -1.83
C MET A 355 -9.33 -9.09 -3.30
N ASP A 356 -10.38 -9.62 -3.92
CA ASP A 356 -10.64 -9.39 -5.35
C ASP A 356 -10.93 -7.91 -5.68
N GLY A 357 -10.34 -7.40 -6.77
CA GLY A 357 -10.45 -5.99 -7.14
C GLY A 357 -9.68 -5.01 -6.25
N VAL A 358 -8.91 -5.52 -5.27
CA VAL A 358 -8.09 -4.74 -4.33
C VAL A 358 -6.62 -5.16 -4.44
N LYS A 359 -5.73 -4.18 -4.55
CA LYS A 359 -4.28 -4.36 -4.45
C LYS A 359 -3.83 -4.35 -3.00
N ASN A 360 -2.93 -5.25 -2.65
CA ASN A 360 -2.24 -5.23 -1.37
C ASN A 360 -1.09 -4.24 -1.40
N GLU A 361 -0.57 -3.93 -0.21
CA GLU A 361 0.63 -3.13 -0.08
C GLU A 361 1.79 -3.66 -0.93
N PHE A 362 2.37 -2.73 -1.68
CA PHE A 362 3.48 -2.92 -2.59
C PHE A 362 3.30 -4.03 -3.64
N GLU A 363 2.07 -4.41 -4.01
CA GLU A 363 1.81 -5.47 -5.00
C GLU A 363 2.37 -5.14 -6.40
N GLU A 364 2.52 -3.84 -6.72
CA GLU A 364 3.18 -3.38 -7.95
C GLU A 364 4.70 -3.34 -7.84
N GLN A 365 5.24 -3.08 -6.64
CA GLN A 365 6.66 -2.81 -6.41
C GLN A 365 7.43 -4.07 -6.01
N LEU A 366 6.84 -4.98 -5.24
CA LEU A 366 7.52 -6.14 -4.67
C LEU A 366 7.03 -7.46 -5.29
N PRO A 367 7.89 -8.50 -5.38
CA PRO A 367 7.50 -9.83 -5.82
C PRO A 367 6.77 -10.59 -4.70
N LEU A 368 5.55 -10.15 -4.34
CA LEU A 368 4.76 -10.73 -3.25
C LEU A 368 4.61 -12.25 -3.33
N MET A 369 4.54 -12.82 -4.54
CA MET A 369 4.41 -14.27 -4.77
C MET A 369 5.60 -15.10 -4.25
N GLU A 370 6.70 -14.46 -3.86
CA GLU A 370 7.82 -15.11 -3.20
C GLU A 370 7.57 -15.41 -1.72
N TYR A 371 6.60 -14.77 -1.09
CA TYR A 371 6.32 -14.90 0.35
C TYR A 371 4.83 -14.80 0.71
N THR A 372 3.93 -14.88 -0.28
CA THR A 372 2.49 -14.81 -0.11
C THR A 372 1.79 -15.72 -1.13
N VAL A 373 0.50 -15.96 -0.92
CA VAL A 373 -0.36 -16.70 -1.85
C VAL A 373 -1.58 -15.84 -2.16
N ARG A 374 -1.93 -15.66 -3.43
CA ARG A 374 -3.19 -15.02 -3.82
C ARG A 374 -4.17 -16.07 -4.31
N ILE A 375 -5.33 -16.16 -3.67
CA ILE A 375 -6.42 -17.05 -4.04
C ILE A 375 -7.64 -16.17 -4.34
N PRO A 376 -8.08 -16.10 -5.61
CA PRO A 376 -9.32 -15.42 -5.95
C PRO A 376 -10.51 -16.03 -5.21
N GLY A 377 -11.51 -15.23 -4.86
CA GLY A 377 -12.70 -15.67 -4.13
C GLY A 377 -13.43 -16.81 -4.84
N TYR A 378 -13.52 -16.79 -6.17
CA TYR A 378 -14.12 -17.87 -6.95
C TYR A 378 -13.35 -19.21 -6.86
N MET A 379 -12.09 -19.21 -6.40
CA MET A 379 -11.27 -20.40 -6.14
C MET A 379 -11.21 -20.78 -4.66
N ALA A 380 -11.94 -20.11 -3.76
CA ALA A 380 -11.90 -20.36 -2.31
C ALA A 380 -12.09 -21.84 -1.96
N TYR A 381 -12.96 -22.56 -2.67
CA TYR A 381 -13.20 -23.99 -2.47
C TYR A 381 -11.96 -24.88 -2.71
N ARG A 382 -10.97 -24.42 -3.49
CA ARG A 382 -9.70 -25.12 -3.75
C ARG A 382 -8.61 -24.80 -2.73
N THR A 383 -8.87 -23.91 -1.76
CA THR A 383 -7.86 -23.51 -0.77
C THR A 383 -7.17 -24.71 -0.09
N PRO A 384 -7.88 -25.77 0.35
CA PRO A 384 -7.23 -26.98 0.88
C PRO A 384 -6.18 -27.57 -0.06
N GLN A 385 -6.55 -27.83 -1.30
CA GLN A 385 -5.65 -28.42 -2.28
C GLN A 385 -4.44 -27.53 -2.54
N ILE A 386 -4.66 -26.21 -2.69
CA ILE A 386 -3.59 -25.24 -2.95
C ILE A 386 -2.59 -25.19 -1.78
N LEU A 387 -3.09 -25.08 -0.54
CA LEU A 387 -2.21 -24.99 0.63
C LEU A 387 -1.49 -26.31 0.91
N ASP A 388 -2.16 -27.45 0.73
CA ASP A 388 -1.54 -28.77 0.88
C ASP A 388 -0.40 -28.96 -0.14
N GLU A 389 -0.62 -28.57 -1.41
CA GLU A 389 0.42 -28.63 -2.46
C GLU A 389 1.61 -27.71 -2.15
N LEU A 390 1.37 -26.50 -1.64
CA LEU A 390 2.45 -25.58 -1.23
C LEU A 390 3.26 -26.14 -0.05
N VAL A 391 2.63 -26.86 0.87
CA VAL A 391 3.33 -27.52 1.97
C VAL A 391 4.14 -28.71 1.45
N THR A 392 3.52 -29.61 0.69
CA THR A 392 4.16 -30.84 0.21
C THR A 392 5.30 -30.57 -0.75
N SER A 393 5.20 -29.54 -1.59
CA SER A 393 6.28 -29.13 -2.51
C SER A 393 7.47 -28.45 -1.82
N GLY A 394 7.35 -28.11 -0.53
CA GLY A 394 8.35 -27.31 0.20
C GLY A 394 8.30 -25.81 -0.11
N ARG A 395 7.40 -25.35 -1.00
CA ARG A 395 7.25 -23.93 -1.34
C ARG A 395 6.84 -23.09 -0.13
N ALA A 396 5.99 -23.62 0.75
CA ALA A 396 5.62 -22.95 1.99
C ALA A 396 6.83 -22.69 2.89
N ALA A 397 7.72 -23.67 3.05
CA ALA A 397 8.95 -23.49 3.83
C ALA A 397 9.86 -22.40 3.22
N GLN A 398 10.00 -22.38 1.89
CA GLN A 398 10.73 -21.32 1.19
C GLN A 398 10.09 -19.94 1.40
N MET A 399 8.76 -19.84 1.33
CA MET A 399 8.04 -18.59 1.61
C MET A 399 8.30 -18.11 3.04
N GLN A 400 8.30 -19.01 4.04
CA GLN A 400 8.63 -18.63 5.43
C GLN A 400 10.08 -18.17 5.59
N GLU A 401 11.02 -18.77 4.86
CA GLU A 401 12.40 -18.29 4.85
C GLU A 401 12.49 -16.88 4.27
N ASN A 402 11.81 -16.65 3.14
CA ASN A 402 11.74 -15.34 2.50
C ASN A 402 11.09 -14.28 3.43
N LEU A 403 10.12 -14.68 4.26
CA LEU A 403 9.46 -13.77 5.21
C LEU A 403 10.43 -13.18 6.25
N LYS A 404 11.48 -13.91 6.66
CA LYS A 404 12.52 -13.40 7.60
C LYS A 404 13.20 -12.12 7.08
N CYS A 405 13.24 -11.98 5.76
CA CYS A 405 13.69 -10.79 5.05
C CYS A 405 12.53 -9.82 4.78
N ALA A 406 11.47 -10.30 4.14
CA ALA A 406 10.43 -9.47 3.54
C ALA A 406 9.66 -8.61 4.56
N TRP A 407 9.56 -9.04 5.82
CA TRP A 407 8.79 -8.29 6.82
C TRP A 407 9.22 -6.86 7.04
N ARG A 408 10.51 -6.59 6.91
CA ARG A 408 11.08 -5.25 7.04
C ARG A 408 10.60 -4.33 5.94
N LEU A 409 10.37 -4.86 4.73
CA LEU A 409 9.82 -4.09 3.59
C LEU A 409 8.37 -3.65 3.82
N HIS A 410 7.68 -4.25 4.79
CA HIS A 410 6.30 -3.94 5.17
C HIS A 410 6.20 -3.19 6.51
N TRP A 411 7.33 -2.68 7.00
CA TRP A 411 7.48 -2.00 8.28
C TRP A 411 8.11 -0.62 8.06
N TRP A 412 7.55 0.43 8.65
CA TRP A 412 7.97 1.81 8.40
C TRP A 412 9.06 2.30 9.34
N ARG A 413 8.97 1.95 10.63
CA ARG A 413 9.82 2.53 11.67
C ARG A 413 11.21 1.91 11.73
N SER A 414 12.20 2.77 11.90
CA SER A 414 13.56 2.38 12.29
C SER A 414 13.59 1.66 13.65
N PRO A 415 14.62 0.83 13.92
CA PRO A 415 15.76 0.54 13.04
C PRO A 415 15.46 -0.50 11.95
N HIS A 416 14.37 -1.26 12.09
CA HIS A 416 14.13 -2.45 11.26
C HIS A 416 13.38 -2.17 9.95
N GLY A 417 12.57 -1.12 9.90
CA GLY A 417 11.70 -0.82 8.78
C GLY A 417 12.43 -0.44 7.50
N LYS A 418 11.89 -0.90 6.37
CA LYS A 418 12.35 -0.65 5.00
C LYS A 418 11.23 -0.27 4.02
N ALA A 419 10.01 -0.06 4.50
CA ALA A 419 8.89 0.36 3.66
C ALA A 419 9.14 1.74 3.01
N PHE A 420 9.82 2.65 3.71
CA PHE A 420 10.19 3.95 3.17
C PHE A 420 11.13 3.82 1.96
N GLU A 421 12.14 2.95 2.03
CA GLU A 421 13.07 2.68 0.94
C GLU A 421 12.37 2.09 -0.29
N VAL A 422 11.31 1.28 -0.12
CA VAL A 422 10.49 0.79 -1.24
C VAL A 422 9.80 1.96 -1.97
N VAL A 423 9.22 2.92 -1.23
CA VAL A 423 8.61 4.13 -1.81
C VAL A 423 9.67 4.97 -2.53
N MET A 424 10.80 5.25 -1.87
CA MET A 424 11.87 6.05 -2.46
C MET A 424 12.43 5.40 -3.73
N CYS A 425 12.54 4.07 -3.73
CA CYS A 425 12.97 3.34 -4.91
C CYS A 425 12.01 3.47 -6.09
N GLU A 426 10.70 3.38 -5.83
CA GLU A 426 9.68 3.59 -6.85
C GLU A 426 9.69 5.02 -7.39
N LEU A 427 9.86 6.03 -6.52
CA LEU A 427 9.98 7.43 -6.93
C LEU A 427 11.24 7.68 -7.77
N LYS A 428 12.37 7.08 -7.40
CA LYS A 428 13.63 7.14 -8.17
C LYS A 428 13.47 6.47 -9.53
N ARG A 429 12.80 5.31 -9.60
CA ARG A 429 12.49 4.60 -10.85
C ARG A 429 11.69 5.50 -11.80
N ARG A 430 10.66 6.18 -11.27
CA ARG A 430 9.82 7.12 -12.02
C ARG A 430 10.59 8.35 -12.49
N LYS A 431 11.43 8.94 -11.62
CA LYS A 431 12.31 10.07 -11.98
C LYS A 431 13.21 9.73 -13.18
N LEU A 432 13.76 8.52 -13.18
CA LEU A 432 14.64 8.04 -14.25
C LEU A 432 13.88 7.48 -15.47
N GLU A 433 12.55 7.62 -15.51
CA GLU A 433 11.68 7.13 -16.58
C GLU A 433 11.90 5.66 -16.95
N LEU A 434 12.34 4.86 -15.98
CA LEU A 434 12.61 3.45 -16.22
C LEU A 434 11.30 2.67 -16.45
N PRO A 435 11.33 1.57 -17.22
CA PRO A 435 10.15 0.75 -17.43
C PRO A 435 9.50 0.32 -16.10
N LYS A 436 8.18 0.12 -16.15
CA LYS A 436 7.43 -0.46 -15.03
C LYS A 436 7.99 -1.84 -14.73
N GLY A 437 8.28 -2.11 -13.47
CA GLY A 437 8.87 -3.37 -13.04
C GLY A 437 8.92 -3.46 -11.53
N ARG A 438 9.11 -4.68 -11.02
CA ARG A 438 9.27 -4.94 -9.59
C ARG A 438 10.72 -4.70 -9.18
N ILE A 439 10.89 -4.22 -7.96
CA ILE A 439 12.17 -4.16 -7.27
C ILE A 439 12.66 -5.61 -7.09
N HIS A 440 13.91 -5.85 -7.47
CA HIS A 440 14.53 -7.15 -7.27
C HIS A 440 14.94 -7.30 -5.80
N ILE A 441 14.53 -8.41 -5.18
CA ILE A 441 14.92 -8.79 -3.83
C ILE A 441 15.84 -10.01 -3.94
N ASP A 442 17.02 -9.91 -3.33
CA ASP A 442 17.85 -11.08 -3.04
C ASP A 442 17.55 -11.56 -1.62
N PHE A 443 16.74 -12.61 -1.52
CA PHE A 443 16.36 -13.21 -0.24
C PHE A 443 17.51 -13.92 0.46
N LYS A 444 18.60 -14.29 -0.24
CA LYS A 444 19.76 -14.92 0.39
C LYS A 444 20.61 -13.88 1.13
N THR A 445 20.85 -12.73 0.49
CA THR A 445 21.61 -11.64 1.11
C THR A 445 20.75 -10.66 1.90
N CYS A 446 19.42 -10.85 1.88
CA CYS A 446 18.44 -9.92 2.42
C CYS A 446 18.71 -8.48 1.95
N SER A 447 18.70 -8.26 0.64
CA SER A 447 18.92 -6.93 0.05
C SER A 447 17.92 -6.63 -1.07
N ILE A 448 17.59 -5.34 -1.24
CA ILE A 448 16.87 -4.86 -2.44
C ILE A 448 17.85 -4.20 -3.40
N LYS A 449 17.69 -4.50 -4.70
CA LYS A 449 18.39 -3.76 -5.75
C LYS A 449 17.49 -2.61 -6.22
N CYS A 450 17.79 -1.43 -5.71
CA CYS A 450 17.16 -0.20 -6.15
C CYS A 450 17.94 0.45 -7.28
N ILE A 451 17.63 0.05 -8.52
CA ILE A 451 18.27 0.57 -9.74
C ILE A 451 19.78 0.26 -9.73
N ASP A 452 20.61 1.20 -9.36
CA ASP A 452 22.07 1.13 -9.24
C ASP A 452 22.56 0.87 -7.81
N GLU A 453 21.67 0.97 -6.81
CA GLU A 453 21.99 0.81 -5.40
C GLU A 453 21.56 -0.56 -4.87
N ILE A 454 22.39 -1.17 -4.03
CA ILE A 454 22.03 -2.35 -3.24
C ILE A 454 21.81 -1.88 -1.81
N ILE A 455 20.57 -2.01 -1.34
CA ILE A 455 20.17 -1.57 0.00
C ILE A 455 19.98 -2.83 0.87
N PRO A 456 20.80 -3.00 1.93
CA PRO A 456 20.57 -4.06 2.92
C PRO A 456 19.21 -3.89 3.58
N ILE A 457 18.46 -4.98 3.68
CA ILE A 457 17.17 -5.04 4.37
C ILE A 457 17.39 -5.38 5.85
N VAL A 458 18.53 -5.95 6.23
CA VAL A 458 18.89 -6.21 7.63
C VAL A 458 19.45 -4.97 8.32
N ASP A 459 19.36 -4.95 9.65
CA ASP A 459 19.98 -3.91 10.47
C ASP A 459 21.50 -3.91 10.21
N SER A 460 22.08 -2.73 10.02
CA SER A 460 23.54 -2.54 9.91
C SER A 460 24.18 -2.88 11.26
N GLY A 461 24.36 -4.17 11.55
CA GLY A 461 24.89 -4.62 12.83
C GLY A 461 24.77 -6.11 13.19
N ASN A 462 23.98 -6.93 12.48
CA ASN A 462 23.91 -8.37 12.78
C ASN A 462 24.09 -9.21 11.51
N ASN A 463 25.33 -9.68 11.32
CA ASN A 463 25.64 -10.77 10.41
C ASN A 463 24.79 -12.00 10.79
N PHE A 464 23.77 -12.32 10.01
CA PHE A 464 23.10 -13.64 10.06
C PHE A 464 23.95 -14.76 9.43
N LEU A 465 25.28 -14.61 9.48
CA LEU A 465 26.26 -15.61 9.10
C LEU A 465 27.20 -15.86 10.28
N SER A 466 26.71 -16.52 11.33
CA SER A 466 27.50 -17.39 12.21
C SER A 466 26.62 -18.00 13.30
N ALA A 467 26.13 -19.22 13.07
CA ALA A 467 26.07 -20.37 14.01
C ALA A 467 25.16 -21.45 13.42
#